data_AF-A0A395IHF7-F1
#
_entry.id   AF-A0A395IHF7-F1
#
_cell.length_a   1.000
_cell.length_b   1.000
_cell.length_c   1.000
_cell.angle_alpha   90.00
_cell.angle_beta   90.00
_cell.angle_gamma   90.00
#
_symmetry.space_group_name_H-M   'P 1'
#
loop_
_entity.id
_entity.type
_entity.pdbx_description
1 polymer ?
#
loop_
_entity_poly.entity_id
_entity_poly.type
_entity_poly.pdbx_seq_one_letter_code
_entity_poly.pdbx_strand_id
1 'polypeptide(L)'
;MKQLDIRIKWSPGHMEIEGNEEADRLANAGATGPMDQAIDKLPTISGVRTIVRQKRLYAETNWWEEMKTSLSAGYKEWSPKYNTKEPKELTLPRAVLHRLLAMKTGPWRLRRLPSAI
;
A
#
# COMPACT_ATOMS: atom_id res chain seq x y z
N MET A 1 -49.59 23.46 -16.45
CA MET A 1 -48.65 23.83 -15.37
C MET A 1 -49.24 25.00 -14.61
N LYS A 2 -49.36 24.94 -13.28
CA LYS A 2 -49.81 26.08 -12.48
C LYS A 2 -48.65 27.07 -12.35
N GLN A 3 -48.83 28.29 -12.83
CA GLN A 3 -47.87 29.37 -12.65
C GLN A 3 -48.09 29.97 -11.26
N LEU A 4 -47.07 29.89 -10.40
CA LEU A 4 -47.10 30.46 -9.05
C LEU A 4 -46.49 31.86 -9.10
N ASP A 5 -47.15 32.84 -8.51
CA ASP A 5 -46.57 34.17 -8.28
C ASP A 5 -45.65 34.07 -7.05
N ILE A 6 -44.34 33.95 -7.29
CA ILE A 6 -43.32 33.79 -6.25
C ILE A 6 -42.59 35.12 -6.07
N ARG A 7 -42.52 35.61 -4.83
CA ARG A 7 -41.75 36.80 -4.46
C ARG A 7 -40.63 36.41 -3.52
N ILE A 8 -39.41 36.82 -3.85
CA ILE A 8 -38.20 36.52 -3.09
C ILE A 8 -37.84 37.74 -2.24
N LYS A 9 -37.49 37.52 -0.97
CA LYS A 9 -36.94 38.54 -0.07
C LYS A 9 -35.72 37.96 0.65
N TRP A 10 -34.71 38.79 0.81
CA TRP A 10 -33.51 38.48 1.58
C TRP A 10 -33.60 39.14 2.94
N SER A 11 -33.23 38.41 3.99
CA SER A 11 -33.09 38.93 5.35
C SER A 11 -31.67 38.67 5.85
N PRO A 12 -31.10 39.58 6.66
CA PRO A 12 -29.95 39.27 7.50
C PRO A 12 -30.26 38.08 8.42
N GLY A 13 -29.23 37.30 8.77
CA GLY A 13 -29.37 36.16 9.69
C GLY A 13 -29.64 36.62 11.13
N HIS A 14 -30.29 35.75 11.91
CA HIS A 14 -30.60 35.97 13.34
C HIS A 14 -31.43 37.22 13.64
N MET A 15 -32.41 37.51 12.78
CA MET A 15 -33.36 38.61 12.96
C MET A 15 -34.61 38.19 13.75
N GLU A 16 -34.60 37.01 14.39
CA GLU A 16 -35.72 36.45 15.15
C GLU A 16 -37.01 36.30 14.30
N ILE A 17 -36.86 36.17 12.97
CA ILE A 17 -37.99 35.87 12.09
C ILE A 17 -38.38 34.42 12.34
N GLU A 18 -39.48 34.22 13.06
CA GLU A 18 -39.96 32.91 13.52
C GLU A 18 -39.85 31.80 12.46
N GLY A 19 -40.30 32.07 11.23
CA GLY A 19 -40.22 31.09 10.13
C GLY A 19 -38.79 30.80 9.63
N ASN A 20 -37.89 31.77 9.70
CA ASN A 20 -36.48 31.59 9.33
C ASN A 20 -35.72 30.83 10.42
N GLU A 21 -35.98 31.16 11.69
CA GLU A 21 -35.37 30.46 12.83
C GLU A 21 -35.87 29.02 12.92
N GLU A 22 -37.15 28.75 12.64
CA GLU A 22 -37.66 27.37 12.58
C GLU A 22 -37.08 26.61 11.39
N ALA A 23 -36.93 27.25 10.23
CA ALA A 23 -36.26 26.65 9.09
C ALA A 23 -34.78 26.33 9.38
N ASP A 24 -34.07 27.22 10.07
CA ASP A 24 -32.68 27.02 10.49
C ASP A 24 -32.57 25.91 11.55
N ARG A 25 -33.49 25.89 12.53
CA ARG A 25 -33.60 24.82 13.52
C ARG A 25 -33.81 23.46 12.87
N LEU A 26 -34.70 23.38 11.87
CA LEU A 26 -34.97 22.16 11.11
C LEU A 26 -33.76 21.74 10.26
N ALA A 27 -33.08 22.70 9.63
CA ALA A 27 -31.85 22.44 8.88
C ALA A 27 -30.73 21.90 9.79
N ASN A 28 -30.53 22.51 10.95
CA ASN A 28 -29.57 22.07 11.97
C ASN A 28 -29.93 20.69 12.54
N ALA A 29 -31.22 20.42 12.79
CA ALA A 29 -31.69 19.11 13.22
C ALA A 29 -31.45 18.04 12.14
N GLY A 30 -31.66 18.38 10.87
CA GLY A 30 -31.35 17.50 9.73
C GLY A 30 -29.86 17.25 9.54
N ALA A 31 -29.02 18.28 9.76
CA ALA A 31 -27.56 18.16 9.76
C ALA A 31 -27.04 17.29 10.92
N THR A 32 -27.79 17.24 12.03
CA THR A 32 -27.50 16.38 13.20
C THR A 32 -28.19 14.99 13.09
N GLY A 33 -28.82 14.68 11.95
CA GLY A 33 -29.33 13.34 11.65
C GLY A 33 -28.20 12.29 11.70
N PRO A 34 -28.51 10.97 11.68
CA PRO A 34 -27.49 9.93 11.81
C PRO A 34 -26.43 10.09 10.72
N MET A 35 -25.32 10.71 11.12
CA MET A 35 -24.11 10.86 10.33
C MET A 35 -23.64 9.45 9.99
N ASP A 36 -23.54 9.16 8.71
CA ASP A 36 -22.97 7.94 8.14
C ASP A 36 -23.65 6.66 8.63
N GLN A 37 -24.76 6.33 7.97
CA GLN A 37 -25.23 4.95 7.96
C GLN A 37 -24.07 4.06 7.48
N ALA A 38 -23.88 2.91 8.14
CA ALA A 38 -22.72 2.02 8.03
C ALA A 38 -22.29 1.62 6.59
N ILE A 39 -23.11 1.90 5.59
CA ILE A 39 -22.82 1.75 4.15
C ILE A 39 -21.66 2.68 3.73
N ASP A 40 -21.58 3.90 4.27
CA ASP A 40 -20.49 4.85 3.98
C ASP A 40 -19.19 4.54 4.75
N LYS A 41 -19.27 3.59 5.69
CA LYS A 41 -18.13 3.07 6.48
C LYS A 41 -17.54 1.79 5.91
N LEU A 42 -17.98 1.37 4.71
CA LEU A 42 -17.29 0.29 4.00
C LEU A 42 -15.87 0.75 3.68
N PRO A 43 -14.84 -0.03 4.04
CA PRO A 43 -13.47 0.34 3.74
C PRO A 43 -13.34 0.49 2.23
N THR A 44 -12.88 1.66 1.79
CA THR A 44 -12.62 1.91 0.36
C THR A 44 -11.73 0.79 -0.19
N ILE A 45 -11.90 0.43 -1.46
CA ILE A 45 -11.06 -0.57 -2.15
C ILE A 45 -9.56 -0.29 -1.91
N SER A 46 -9.16 0.98 -1.91
CA SER A 46 -7.80 1.43 -1.57
C SER A 46 -7.38 1.06 -0.15
N GLY A 47 -8.26 1.24 0.85
CA GLY A 47 -8.02 0.85 2.24
C GLY A 47 -7.84 -0.65 2.40
N VAL A 48 -8.73 -1.45 1.78
CA VAL A 48 -8.61 -2.92 1.77
C VAL A 48 -7.29 -3.35 1.13
N ARG A 49 -6.93 -2.78 -0.03
CA ARG A 49 -5.66 -3.06 -0.71
C ARG A 49 -4.44 -2.72 0.16
N THR A 50 -4.50 -1.61 0.90
CA THR A 50 -3.43 -1.24 1.85
C THR A 50 -3.29 -2.28 2.95
N ILE A 51 -4.40 -2.72 3.57
CA ILE A 51 -4.37 -3.74 4.62
C ILE A 51 -3.76 -5.05 4.08
N VAL A 52 -4.18 -5.49 2.89
CA VAL A 52 -3.63 -6.71 2.27
C VAL A 52 -2.12 -6.58 2.01
N ARG A 53 -1.67 -5.42 1.50
CA ARG A 53 -0.23 -5.15 1.29
C ARG A 53 0.56 -5.20 2.59
N GLN A 54 0.03 -4.61 3.67
CA GLN A 54 0.68 -4.64 4.98
C GLN A 54 0.78 -6.06 5.53
N LYS A 55 -0.31 -6.84 5.48
CA LYS A 55 -0.30 -8.24 5.91
C LYS A 55 0.70 -9.08 5.13
N ARG A 56 0.78 -8.88 3.81
CA ARG A 56 1.76 -9.55 2.94
C ARG A 56 3.19 -9.18 3.34
N LEU A 57 3.49 -7.90 3.50
CA LEU A 57 4.83 -7.43 3.86
C LEU A 57 5.27 -7.98 5.23
N TYR A 58 4.35 -8.00 6.19
CA TYR A 58 4.59 -8.55 7.52
C TYR A 58 4.90 -10.05 7.46
N ALA A 59 4.09 -10.84 6.73
CA ALA A 59 4.32 -12.27 6.56
C ALA A 59 5.65 -12.57 5.85
N GLU A 60 5.97 -11.82 4.78
CA GLU A 60 7.24 -11.97 4.06
C GLU A 60 8.45 -11.65 4.95
N THR A 61 8.37 -10.59 5.74
CA THR A 61 9.45 -10.18 6.66
C THR A 61 9.64 -11.23 7.75
N ASN A 62 8.57 -11.62 8.44
CA ASN A 62 8.64 -12.61 9.51
C ASN A 62 9.21 -13.94 9.02
N TRP A 63 8.70 -14.44 7.90
CA TRP A 63 9.22 -15.68 7.31
C TRP A 63 10.71 -15.57 6.98
N TRP A 64 11.17 -14.44 6.44
CA TRP A 64 12.59 -14.26 6.15
C TRP A 64 13.45 -14.19 7.42
N GLU A 65 12.98 -13.50 8.46
CA GLU A 65 13.66 -13.46 9.76
C GLU A 65 13.81 -14.86 10.36
N GLU A 66 12.76 -15.67 10.31
CA GLU A 66 12.79 -17.07 10.74
C GLU A 66 13.80 -17.89 9.94
N MET A 67 13.78 -17.77 8.61
CA MET A 67 14.72 -18.48 7.73
C MET A 67 16.18 -18.06 7.96
N LYS A 68 16.45 -16.78 8.26
CA LYS A 68 17.81 -16.30 8.54
C LYS A 68 18.47 -17.01 9.71
N THR A 69 17.69 -17.45 10.70
CA THR A 69 18.24 -18.20 11.84
C THR A 69 18.88 -19.53 11.40
N SER A 70 18.30 -20.17 10.39
CA SER A 70 18.73 -21.46 9.82
C SER A 70 19.93 -21.37 8.86
N LEU A 71 20.35 -20.15 8.47
CA LEU A 71 21.48 -19.97 7.55
C LEU A 71 22.81 -20.41 8.16
N SER A 72 23.71 -20.92 7.32
CA SER A 72 25.09 -21.19 7.70
C SER A 72 25.87 -19.90 7.98
N ALA A 73 27.00 -20.00 8.69
CA ALA A 73 27.81 -18.86 9.09
C ALA A 73 28.22 -17.96 7.90
N GLY A 74 28.62 -18.55 6.77
CA GLY A 74 29.00 -17.78 5.58
C GLY A 74 27.84 -16.99 4.97
N TYR A 75 26.63 -17.56 4.93
CA TYR A 75 25.46 -16.83 4.45
C TYR A 75 24.99 -15.75 5.42
N LYS A 76 25.21 -15.94 6.74
CA LYS A 76 24.93 -14.90 7.74
C LYS A 76 25.84 -13.68 7.55
N GLU A 77 27.12 -13.89 7.25
CA GLU A 77 28.07 -12.82 6.93
C GLU A 77 27.64 -12.04 5.67
N TRP A 78 27.14 -12.74 4.65
CA TRP A 78 26.69 -12.10 3.41
C TRP A 78 25.39 -11.30 3.56
N SER A 79 24.66 -11.47 4.67
CA SER A 79 23.42 -10.75 4.99
C SER A 79 22.44 -10.61 3.80
N PRO A 80 22.03 -11.72 3.16
CA PRO A 80 21.20 -11.67 1.96
C PRO A 80 19.88 -10.93 2.23
N LYS A 81 19.47 -10.13 1.25
CA LYS A 81 18.15 -9.47 1.25
C LYS A 81 17.15 -10.37 0.55
N TYR A 82 16.04 -10.68 1.21
CA TYR A 82 14.95 -11.39 0.57
C TYR A 82 14.15 -10.46 -0.33
N ASN A 83 13.87 -10.92 -1.54
CA ASN A 83 13.04 -10.22 -2.50
C ASN A 83 12.18 -11.25 -3.23
N THR A 84 10.86 -11.03 -3.25
CA THR A 84 9.92 -11.88 -3.99
C THR A 84 9.92 -11.61 -5.49
N LYS A 85 10.50 -10.49 -5.93
CA LYS A 85 10.63 -10.18 -7.36
C LYS A 85 11.88 -10.84 -7.93
N GLU A 86 11.68 -11.47 -9.08
CA GLU A 86 12.77 -12.01 -9.87
C GLU A 86 13.79 -10.90 -10.24
N PRO A 87 15.08 -11.09 -9.94
CA PRO A 87 16.14 -10.21 -10.42
C PRO A 87 16.12 -10.11 -11.94
N LYS A 88 16.39 -8.92 -12.49
CA LYS A 88 16.38 -8.71 -13.94
C LYS A 88 17.43 -9.57 -14.66
N GLU A 89 18.46 -10.00 -13.95
CA GLU A 89 19.51 -10.87 -14.48
C GLU A 89 18.97 -12.27 -14.81
N LEU A 90 17.92 -12.74 -14.13
CA LEU A 90 17.33 -14.05 -14.40
C LEU A 90 16.44 -14.08 -15.65
N THR A 91 16.04 -12.91 -16.16
CA THR A 91 15.30 -12.83 -17.44
C THR A 91 16.19 -13.08 -18.66
N LEU A 92 17.51 -13.08 -18.47
CA LEU A 92 18.47 -13.30 -19.55
C LEU A 92 18.43 -14.75 -20.05
N PRO A 93 18.67 -15.00 -21.35
CA PRO A 93 18.84 -16.35 -21.85
C PRO A 93 19.93 -17.09 -21.07
N ARG A 94 19.66 -18.36 -20.72
CA ARG A 94 20.54 -19.19 -19.86
C ARG A 94 22.01 -19.15 -20.28
N ALA A 95 22.30 -19.19 -21.57
CA ALA A 95 23.67 -19.15 -22.09
C ALA A 95 24.40 -17.84 -21.75
N VAL A 96 23.69 -16.71 -21.79
CA VAL A 96 24.21 -15.37 -21.48
C VAL A 96 24.41 -15.24 -19.97
N LEU A 97 23.40 -15.62 -19.17
CA LEU A 97 23.49 -15.62 -17.71
C LEU A 97 24.68 -16.47 -17.22
N HIS A 98 24.85 -17.68 -17.77
CA HIS A 98 25.97 -18.55 -17.42
C HIS A 98 27.33 -17.90 -17.67
N ARG A 99 27.52 -17.24 -18.81
CA ARG A 99 28.76 -16.52 -19.13
C ARG A 99 28.98 -15.34 -18.18
N LEU A 100 27.94 -14.56 -17.87
CA LEU A 100 28.02 -13.44 -16.93
C LEU A 100 28.42 -13.89 -15.52
N LEU A 101 27.82 -14.98 -15.03
CA LEU A 101 28.19 -15.57 -13.74
C LEU A 101 29.65 -16.02 -13.75
N ALA A 102 30.09 -16.75 -14.78
CA ALA A 102 31.47 -17.21 -14.91
C ALA A 102 32.49 -16.06 -14.94
N MET A 103 32.15 -14.91 -15.55
CA MET A 103 32.99 -13.72 -15.52
C MET A 103 33.05 -13.08 -14.11
N LYS A 104 31.92 -13.03 -13.39
CA LYS A 104 31.84 -12.41 -12.06
C LYS A 104 32.46 -13.26 -10.94
N THR A 105 32.27 -14.57 -10.98
CA THR A 105 32.77 -15.49 -9.94
C THR A 105 34.15 -16.08 -10.27
N GLY A 106 34.68 -15.74 -11.45
CA GLY A 106 35.85 -16.36 -12.04
C GLY A 106 35.55 -17.75 -12.62
N PRO A 107 36.37 -18.24 -13.57
CA PRO A 107 36.26 -19.60 -14.03
C PRO A 107 36.63 -20.54 -12.87
N TRP A 108 35.75 -21.49 -12.55
CA TRP A 108 36.05 -22.62 -11.64
C TRP A 108 37.34 -23.37 -12.02
N ARG A 109 37.84 -23.21 -13.26
CA ARG A 109 39.07 -23.80 -13.79
C ARG A 109 40.38 -23.23 -13.23
N LEU A 110 40.39 -22.08 -12.56
CA LEU A 110 41.66 -21.45 -12.10
C LEU A 110 41.97 -21.69 -10.61
N ARG A 111 41.14 -22.42 -9.85
CA ARG A 111 41.36 -22.69 -8.41
C ARG A 111 42.07 -24.02 -8.07
N ARG A 112 42.60 -24.74 -9.07
CA ARG A 112 43.52 -25.87 -8.86
C ARG A 112 44.80 -25.66 -9.69
N LEU A 113 45.69 -24.81 -9.20
CA LEU A 113 47.11 -25.03 -9.41
C LEU A 113 47.69 -25.31 -8.02
N PRO A 114 48.29 -26.48 -7.76
CA PRO A 114 49.10 -26.65 -6.58
C PRO A 114 50.29 -25.68 -6.70
N SER A 115 50.51 -24.89 -5.66
CA SER A 115 51.75 -24.15 -5.48
C SER A 115 52.89 -25.17 -5.41
N ALA A 116 53.54 -25.43 -6.54
CA ALA A 116 54.91 -25.90 -6.56
C ALA A 116 55.79 -24.65 -6.54
N ILE A 117 56.46 -24.43 -5.41
CA ILE A 117 57.88 -24.14 -5.21
C ILE A 117 58.11 -24.17 -3.69
#